data_AF-A0A259MRM7-F1
#
_entry.id   AF-A0A259MRM7-F1
#
_cell.length_a   1.000
_cell.length_b   1.000
_cell.length_c   1.000
_cell.angle_alpha   90.00
_cell.angle_beta   90.00
_cell.angle_gamma   90.00
#
_symmetry.space_group_name_H-M   'P 1'
#
loop_
_entity.id
_entity.type
_entity.pdbx_description
1 polymer ?
#
loop_
_entity_poly.entity_id
_entity_poly.type
_entity_poly.pdbx_seq_one_letter_code
_entity_poly.pdbx_strand_id
1 'polypeptide(L)'
;MRAILVGGIVRLISDWLTAAPYRAVVLNIAMLVLLLALVDSATLFALVGVSCLAVAGLVGLRGALRASFRRAAGARAAFDRVLVWLPGAAALTLGAVGLHLAVTAPAGSTMHLAGIVLFGFELVMLALPADETPAPAKAA
;
A
#
# COMPACT_ATOMS: atom_id res chain seq x y z
N MET A 1 27.21 -12.13 22.30
CA MET A 1 25.80 -12.48 22.01
C MET A 1 25.07 -11.45 21.13
N ARG A 2 25.10 -10.14 21.42
CA ARG A 2 24.43 -9.11 20.59
C ARG A 2 24.87 -9.06 19.11
N ALA A 3 26.16 -9.26 18.81
CA ALA A 3 26.67 -9.18 17.43
C ALA A 3 26.17 -10.31 16.50
N ILE A 4 25.92 -11.51 17.05
CA ILE A 4 25.43 -12.68 16.28
C ILE A 4 23.95 -12.49 15.92
N LEU A 5 23.16 -11.91 16.83
CA LEU A 5 21.75 -11.63 16.60
C LEU A 5 21.54 -10.57 15.51
N VAL A 6 22.34 -9.50 15.54
CA VAL A 6 22.30 -8.42 14.55
C VAL A 6 22.69 -8.94 13.16
N GLY A 7 23.74 -9.76 13.06
CA GLY A 7 24.15 -10.36 11.78
C GLY A 7 23.08 -11.29 11.18
N GLY A 8 22.37 -12.05 12.02
CA GLY A 8 21.27 -12.90 11.58
C GLY A 8 20.06 -12.12 11.04
N ILE A 9 19.67 -11.06 11.74
CA ILE A 9 18.55 -10.19 11.32
C ILE A 9 18.86 -9.49 10.01
N VAL A 10 20.09 -8.97 9.84
CA VAL A 10 20.49 -8.27 8.60
C VAL A 10 20.47 -9.23 7.41
N ARG A 11 20.93 -10.48 7.57
CA ARG A 11 20.83 -11.50 6.53
C ARG A 11 19.39 -11.83 6.19
N LEU A 12 18.54 -12.05 7.19
CA LEU A 12 17.12 -12.35 6.97
C LEU A 12 16.43 -11.22 6.19
N ILE A 13 16.69 -9.97 6.55
CA ILE A 13 16.13 -8.79 5.88
C ILE A 13 16.66 -8.67 4.45
N SER A 14 17.96 -8.91 4.24
CA SER A 14 18.57 -8.89 2.90
C SER A 14 18.00 -9.99 2.00
N ASP A 15 17.90 -11.22 2.49
CA ASP A 15 17.32 -12.35 1.77
C ASP A 15 15.84 -12.10 1.47
N TRP A 16 15.12 -11.48 2.40
CA TRP A 16 13.74 -11.06 2.17
C TRP A 16 13.64 -9.96 1.11
N LEU A 17 14.45 -8.90 1.19
CA LEU A 17 14.45 -7.77 0.25
C LEU A 17 14.78 -8.20 -1.17
N THR A 18 15.75 -9.09 -1.33
CA THR A 18 16.21 -9.56 -2.65
C THR A 18 15.23 -10.54 -3.30
N ALA A 19 14.38 -11.21 -2.51
CA ALA A 19 13.44 -12.20 -3.04
C ALA A 19 12.29 -11.62 -3.87
N ALA A 20 11.95 -10.33 -3.75
CA ALA A 20 11.03 -9.69 -4.69
C ALA A 20 11.19 -8.16 -4.77
N PRO A 21 11.09 -7.56 -5.97
CA PRO A 21 11.38 -6.13 -6.17
C PRO A 21 10.41 -5.21 -5.44
N TYR A 22 9.16 -5.62 -5.22
CA TYR A 22 8.17 -4.82 -4.50
C TYR A 22 8.44 -4.70 -3.00
N ARG A 23 9.24 -5.59 -2.40
CA ARG A 23 9.52 -5.60 -0.97
C ARG A 23 10.29 -4.35 -0.51
N ALA A 24 11.14 -3.82 -1.38
CA ALA A 24 11.79 -2.53 -1.16
C ALA A 24 10.79 -1.37 -1.16
N VAL A 25 9.76 -1.41 -2.03
CA VAL A 25 8.69 -0.41 -2.05
C VAL A 25 7.88 -0.46 -0.76
N VAL A 26 7.49 -1.65 -0.31
CA VAL A 26 6.78 -1.86 0.97
C VAL A 26 7.59 -1.28 2.13
N LEU A 27 8.89 -1.60 2.19
CA LEU A 27 9.77 -1.11 3.24
C LEU A 27 9.91 0.42 3.20
N ASN A 28 10.08 1.01 2.02
CA ASN A 28 10.18 2.46 1.87
C ASN A 28 8.90 3.18 2.30
N ILE A 29 7.73 2.64 1.97
CA ILE A 29 6.44 3.18 2.41
C ILE A 29 6.30 3.06 3.93
N ALA A 30 6.61 1.90 4.50
CA ALA A 30 6.56 1.69 5.95
C ALA A 30 7.49 2.66 6.69
N MET A 31 8.71 2.85 6.17
CA MET A 31 9.68 3.79 6.73
C MET A 31 9.20 5.23 6.61
N LEU A 32 8.66 5.63 5.46
CA LEU A 32 8.10 6.97 5.26
C LEU A 32 6.98 7.26 6.25
N VAL A 33 6.02 6.35 6.39
CA VAL A 33 4.88 6.49 7.31
C VAL A 33 5.36 6.58 8.76
N LEU A 34 6.33 5.75 9.15
CA LEU A 34 6.91 5.79 10.48
C LEU A 34 7.65 7.11 10.76
N LEU A 35 8.41 7.61 9.79
CA LEU A 35 9.11 8.88 9.92
C LEU A 35 8.12 10.05 10.04
N LEU A 36 7.06 10.07 9.23
CA LEU A 36 6.02 11.09 9.34
C LEU A 36 5.31 11.04 10.70
N ALA A 37 5.02 9.84 11.21
CA ALA A 37 4.45 9.67 12.54
C ALA A 37 5.40 10.16 13.64
N LEU A 38 6.72 9.90 13.49
CA LEU A 38 7.72 10.30 14.47
C LEU A 38 7.97 11.81 14.50
N VAL A 39 7.80 12.50 13.36
CA VAL A 39 7.92 13.96 13.26
C VAL A 39 6.81 14.68 14.03
N ASP A 40 5.71 13.98 14.36
CA ASP A 40 4.57 14.50 15.15
C ASP A 40 3.96 15.80 14.58
N SER A 41 4.01 15.94 13.25
CA SER A 41 3.45 17.10 12.54
C SER A 41 2.28 16.65 11.66
N ALA A 42 1.07 16.94 12.13
CA ALA A 42 -0.17 16.63 11.42
C ALA A 42 -0.20 17.27 10.02
N THR A 43 0.33 18.49 9.85
CA THR A 43 0.40 19.17 8.54
C THR A 43 1.33 18.46 7.57
N LEU A 44 2.53 18.05 8.01
CA LEU A 44 3.45 17.30 7.16
C LEU A 44 2.89 15.92 6.81
N PHE A 45 2.31 15.23 7.80
CA PHE A 45 1.65 13.94 7.57
C PHE A 45 0.52 14.07 6.54
N ALA A 46 -0.33 15.10 6.66
CA ALA A 46 -1.40 15.36 5.70
C ALA A 46 -0.87 15.66 4.29
N LEU A 47 0.10 16.57 4.16
CA LEU A 47 0.61 16.99 2.86
C LEU A 47 1.31 15.85 2.12
N VAL A 48 2.20 15.13 2.81
CA VAL A 48 2.88 13.96 2.24
C VAL A 48 1.89 12.81 2.03
N GLY A 49 0.98 12.58 2.98
CA GLY A 49 0.00 11.50 2.87
C GLY A 49 -0.98 11.69 1.70
N VAL A 50 -1.50 12.90 1.50
CA VAL A 50 -2.37 13.25 0.37
C VAL A 50 -1.63 13.09 -0.95
N SER A 51 -0.38 13.57 -1.04
CA SER A 51 0.41 13.43 -2.26
C SER A 51 0.72 11.96 -2.58
N CYS A 52 1.03 11.14 -1.58
CA CYS A 52 1.17 9.69 -1.73
C CYS A 52 -0.12 9.04 -2.24
N LEU A 53 -1.28 9.34 -1.65
CA LEU A 53 -2.57 8.81 -2.12
C LEU A 53 -2.89 9.26 -3.54
N ALA A 54 -2.61 10.52 -3.88
CA ALA A 54 -2.84 11.03 -5.22
C ALA A 54 -1.99 10.29 -6.26
N VAL A 55 -0.70 10.08 -5.97
CA VAL A 55 0.21 9.34 -6.86
C VAL A 55 -0.21 7.87 -6.98
N ALA A 56 -0.41 7.19 -5.85
CA ALA A 56 -0.80 5.78 -5.83
C ALA A 56 -2.16 5.57 -6.52
N GLY A 57 -3.12 6.46 -6.27
CA GLY A 57 -4.42 6.47 -6.94
C GLY A 57 -4.32 6.69 -8.44
N LEU A 58 -3.46 7.60 -8.91
CA LEU A 58 -3.22 7.81 -10.34
C LEU A 58 -2.59 6.59 -11.02
N VAL A 59 -1.65 5.93 -10.35
CA VAL A 59 -1.02 4.70 -10.86
C VAL A 59 -2.05 3.55 -10.92
N GLY A 60 -2.82 3.36 -9.85
CA GLY A 60 -3.90 2.38 -9.79
C GLY A 60 -4.96 2.62 -10.87
N LEU A 61 -5.38 3.87 -11.05
CA LEU A 61 -6.30 4.31 -12.10
C LEU A 61 -5.78 3.94 -13.49
N ARG A 62 -4.51 4.24 -13.79
CA ARG A 62 -3.87 3.87 -15.05
C ARG A 62 -3.80 2.35 -15.26
N GLY A 63 -3.61 1.58 -14.18
CA GLY A 63 -3.66 0.11 -14.22
C GLY A 63 -5.06 -0.41 -14.55
N ALA A 64 -6.07 0.05 -13.81
CA ALA A 64 -7.47 -0.33 -13.99
C ALA A 64 -8.01 0.02 -15.38
N LEU A 65 -7.65 1.19 -15.92
CA LEU A 65 -7.99 1.59 -17.29
C LEU A 65 -7.38 0.65 -18.32
N ARG A 66 -6.07 0.37 -18.23
CA ARG A 66 -5.39 -0.57 -19.14
C ARG A 66 -6.02 -1.97 -19.08
N ALA A 67 -6.33 -2.47 -17.90
CA ALA A 67 -7.00 -3.75 -17.72
C ALA A 67 -8.42 -3.77 -18.30
N SER A 68 -9.16 -2.65 -18.17
CA SER A 68 -10.50 -2.49 -18.74
C SER A 68 -10.49 -2.49 -20.26
N PHE A 69 -9.52 -1.82 -20.89
CA PHE A 69 -9.38 -1.81 -22.36
C PHE A 69 -9.01 -3.19 -22.91
N ARG A 70 -8.20 -3.98 -22.20
CA ARG A 70 -7.81 -5.35 -22.63
C ARG A 70 -8.95 -6.36 -22.52
N ARG A 71 -9.90 -6.17 -21.60
CA ARG A 71 -11.03 -7.11 -21.34
C ARG A 71 -12.32 -6.74 -22.10
N ALA A 72 -12.29 -5.74 -22.95
CA ALA A 72 -13.49 -5.22 -23.62
C ALA A 72 -13.96 -6.10 -24.80
N ALA A 73 -14.54 -7.28 -24.52
CA ALA A 73 -15.44 -7.99 -25.44
C ALA A 73 -16.33 -8.99 -24.68
N GLY A 74 -17.61 -8.67 -24.47
CA GLY A 74 -18.62 -9.64 -24.02
C GLY A 74 -19.70 -9.11 -23.06
N ALA A 75 -20.81 -9.85 -22.95
CA ALA A 75 -21.99 -9.49 -22.15
C ALA A 75 -21.74 -9.37 -20.62
N ARG A 76 -20.59 -9.83 -20.12
CA ARG A 76 -20.16 -9.70 -18.69
C ARG A 76 -19.24 -8.51 -18.41
N ALA A 77 -18.92 -7.70 -19.42
CA ALA A 77 -17.93 -6.63 -19.32
C ALA A 77 -18.25 -5.54 -18.28
N ALA A 78 -19.51 -5.39 -17.84
CA ALA A 78 -19.87 -4.45 -16.77
C ALA A 78 -19.47 -4.98 -15.38
N PHE A 79 -19.78 -6.25 -15.09
CA PHE A 79 -19.42 -6.90 -13.83
C PHE A 79 -17.90 -7.06 -13.68
N ASP A 80 -17.23 -7.45 -14.76
CA ASP A 80 -15.77 -7.57 -14.77
C ASP A 80 -15.08 -6.22 -14.57
N ARG A 81 -15.67 -5.12 -15.09
CA ARG A 81 -15.19 -3.76 -14.77
C ARG A 81 -15.34 -3.48 -13.28
N VAL A 82 -16.50 -3.70 -12.67
CA VAL A 82 -16.66 -3.46 -11.23
C VAL A 82 -15.58 -4.20 -10.42
N LEU A 83 -15.29 -5.46 -10.74
CA LEU A 83 -14.25 -6.24 -10.06
C LEU A 83 -12.83 -5.67 -10.24
N VAL A 84 -12.53 -5.04 -11.38
CA VAL A 84 -11.22 -4.40 -11.63
C VAL A 84 -11.07 -3.09 -10.83
N TRP A 85 -12.17 -2.36 -10.66
CA TRP A 85 -12.14 -1.01 -10.08
C TRP A 85 -12.36 -1.00 -8.57
N LEU A 86 -13.19 -1.90 -8.06
CA LEU A 86 -13.64 -1.90 -6.67
C LEU A 86 -12.50 -2.02 -5.65
N PRO A 87 -11.50 -2.91 -5.80
CA PRO A 87 -10.42 -3.04 -4.81
C PRO A 87 -9.59 -1.76 -4.68
N GLY A 88 -9.21 -1.15 -5.81
CA GLY A 88 -8.43 0.09 -5.81
C GLY A 88 -9.22 1.28 -5.23
N ALA A 89 -10.52 1.36 -5.54
CA ALA A 89 -11.38 2.38 -4.97
C ALA A 89 -11.54 2.21 -3.45
N ALA A 90 -11.73 0.97 -2.97
CA ALA A 90 -11.82 0.67 -1.55
C ALA A 90 -10.52 0.97 -0.81
N ALA A 91 -9.37 0.63 -1.40
CA ALA A 91 -8.07 0.95 -0.81
C ALA A 91 -7.82 2.46 -0.74
N LEU A 92 -8.19 3.22 -1.77
CA LEU A 92 -8.11 4.68 -1.74
C LEU A 92 -9.00 5.31 -0.68
N THR A 93 -10.24 4.84 -0.53
CA THR A 93 -11.16 5.39 0.49
C THR A 93 -10.69 5.04 1.89
N LEU A 94 -10.28 3.79 2.13
CA LEU A 94 -9.73 3.37 3.42
C LEU A 94 -8.42 4.08 3.75
N GLY A 95 -7.54 4.28 2.76
CA GLY A 95 -6.32 5.07 2.91
C GLY A 95 -6.62 6.52 3.27
N ALA A 96 -7.60 7.15 2.63
CA ALA A 96 -8.04 8.51 2.96
C ALA A 96 -8.64 8.60 4.38
N VAL A 97 -9.43 7.60 4.80
CA VAL A 97 -9.95 7.51 6.17
C VAL A 97 -8.81 7.34 7.18
N GLY A 98 -7.86 6.45 6.91
CA GLY A 98 -6.68 6.25 7.76
C GLY A 98 -5.88 7.54 7.90
N LEU A 99 -5.65 8.24 6.78
CA LEU A 99 -4.97 9.54 6.78
C LEU A 99 -5.73 10.58 7.60
N HIS A 100 -7.04 10.66 7.42
CA HIS A 100 -7.88 11.58 8.18
C HIS A 100 -7.74 11.31 9.68
N LEU A 101 -7.86 10.05 10.11
CA LEU A 101 -7.71 9.65 11.51
C LEU A 101 -6.30 9.97 12.06
N ALA A 102 -5.25 9.72 11.28
CA ALA A 102 -3.88 10.02 11.68
C ALA A 102 -3.67 11.53 11.90
N VAL A 103 -4.38 12.38 11.17
CA VAL A 103 -4.22 13.84 11.21
C VAL A 103 -5.14 14.51 12.25
N THR A 104 -6.35 13.98 12.46
CA THR A 104 -7.36 14.63 13.31
C THR A 104 -7.48 14.06 14.71
N ALA A 105 -7.09 12.80 14.92
CA ALA A 105 -7.11 12.21 16.25
C ALA A 105 -5.97 12.75 17.13
N PRO A 106 -6.14 12.83 18.46
CA PRO A 106 -5.07 13.21 19.37
C PRO A 106 -3.84 12.31 19.19
N ALA A 107 -2.65 12.92 19.08
CA ALA A 107 -1.39 12.20 18.94
C ALA A 107 -1.23 11.16 20.06
N GLY A 108 -0.77 9.96 19.69
CA GLY A 108 -0.61 8.83 20.62
C GLY A 108 -1.91 8.12 21.05
N SER A 109 -3.09 8.61 20.67
CA SER A 109 -4.35 7.90 20.92
C SER A 109 -4.49 6.63 20.07
N THR A 110 -5.34 5.70 20.50
CA THR A 110 -5.63 4.47 19.74
C THR A 110 -6.15 4.76 18.33
N MET A 111 -6.97 5.80 18.17
CA MET A 111 -7.50 6.19 16.85
C MET A 111 -6.42 6.77 15.94
N HIS A 112 -5.49 7.54 16.50
CA HIS A 112 -4.35 8.07 15.76
C HIS A 112 -3.45 6.93 15.26
N LEU A 113 -3.12 5.97 16.14
CA LEU A 113 -2.33 4.79 15.76
C LEU A 113 -3.04 3.90 14.74
N ALA A 114 -4.35 3.67 14.91
CA ALA A 114 -5.16 2.95 13.94
C ALA A 114 -5.17 3.65 12.58
N GLY A 115 -5.25 4.99 12.57
CA GLY A 115 -5.15 5.81 11.37
C GLY A 115 -3.82 5.63 10.64
N ILE A 116 -2.68 5.69 11.36
CA ILE A 116 -1.35 5.49 10.79
C ILE A 116 -1.22 4.09 10.17
N VAL A 117 -1.64 3.06 10.91
CA VAL A 117 -1.55 1.66 10.44
C VAL A 117 -2.43 1.45 9.22
N LEU A 118 -3.68 1.90 9.26
CA LEU A 118 -4.61 1.80 8.14
C LEU A 118 -4.08 2.54 6.90
N PHE A 119 -3.62 3.77 7.08
CA PHE A 119 -3.04 4.58 6.00
C PHE A 119 -1.83 3.88 5.37
N GLY A 120 -0.88 3.43 6.18
CA GLY A 120 0.33 2.77 5.69
C GLY A 120 0.02 1.45 4.97
N PHE A 121 -0.90 0.65 5.52
CA PHE A 121 -1.34 -0.59 4.91
C PHE A 121 -1.99 -0.37 3.54
N GLU A 122 -2.95 0.55 3.46
CA GLU A 122 -3.64 0.83 2.19
C GLU A 122 -2.73 1.48 1.15
N LEU A 123 -1.79 2.33 1.58
CA LEU A 123 -0.79 2.90 0.70
C LEU A 123 0.14 1.83 0.13
N VAL A 124 0.51 0.83 0.93
CA VAL A 124 1.22 -0.37 0.44
C VAL A 124 0.36 -1.12 -0.58
N MET A 125 -0.90 -1.41 -0.26
CA MET A 125 -1.80 -2.14 -1.16
C MET A 125 -1.99 -1.43 -2.50
N LEU A 126 -2.06 -0.10 -2.50
CA LEU A 126 -2.14 0.69 -3.72
C LEU A 126 -0.82 0.74 -4.52
N ALA A 127 0.31 0.60 -3.84
CA ALA A 127 1.63 0.64 -4.48
C ALA A 127 2.05 -0.72 -5.07
N LEU A 128 1.44 -1.82 -4.61
CA LEU A 128 1.74 -3.16 -5.13
C LEU A 128 1.18 -3.35 -6.55
N PRO A 129 1.96 -3.92 -7.48
CA PRO A 129 1.47 -4.23 -8.81
C PRO A 129 0.41 -5.35 -8.76
N ALA A 130 -0.71 -5.16 -9.46
CA ALA A 130 -1.84 -6.10 -9.49
C ALA A 130 -1.57 -7.43 -10.23
N ASP A 131 -0.41 -7.58 -10.88
CA ASP A 131 -0.12 -8.67 -11.81
C ASP A 131 0.56 -9.90 -11.17
N GLU A 132 0.79 -9.93 -9.85
CA GLU A 132 1.50 -11.02 -9.16
C GLU A 132 0.60 -11.90 -8.28
N THR A 133 -0.61 -12.21 -8.74
CA THR A 133 -1.29 -13.43 -8.26
C THR A 133 -0.51 -14.63 -8.79
N PRO A 134 0.06 -15.51 -7.95
CA PRO A 134 0.81 -16.67 -8.44
C PRO A 134 -0.08 -17.50 -9.36
N ALA A 135 0.43 -17.84 -10.55
CA ALA A 135 -0.26 -18.71 -11.48
C ALA A 135 -0.70 -19.98 -10.73
N PRO A 136 -1.94 -20.47 -10.91
CA PRO A 136 -2.38 -21.70 -10.27
C PRO A 136 -1.36 -22.78 -10.62
N ALA A 137 -0.81 -23.43 -9.60
CA ALA A 137 0.10 -24.54 -9.77
C ALA A 137 -0.55 -25.52 -10.75
N LYS A 138 0.13 -25.79 -11.88
CA LYS A 138 -0.32 -26.85 -12.80
C LYS A 138 -0.46 -28.11 -11.95
N ALA A 139 -1.68 -28.62 -11.86
CA ALA A 139 -1.93 -29.94 -11.30
C ALA A 139 -1.07 -30.92 -12.12
N ALA A 140 -0.10 -31.53 -11.44
CA ALA A 140 0.73 -32.60 -11.97
C ALA A 140 -0.07 -33.90 -12.04
#